data_AF-A0A0G4J8I4-F1
#
_entry.id   AF-A0A0G4J8I4-F1
#
_cell.length_a   1.000
_cell.length_b   1.000
_cell.length_c   1.000
_cell.angle_alpha   90.00
_cell.angle_beta   90.00
_cell.angle_gamma   90.00
#
_symmetry.space_group_name_H-M   'P 1'
#
loop_
_entity.id
_entity.type
_entity.pdbx_description
1 polymer ?
#
loop_
_entity_poly.entity_id
_entity_poly.type
_entity_poly.pdbx_seq_one_letter_code
_entity_poly.pdbx_strand_id
1 'polypeptide(L)'
;MKVNTHVRDRQIGIECGDGVQAVKWLADASLCRYDGAFGVSLGVPVAMRTDTSQVLDMTAPIASCLEHGAHVWIVLPGDDRNSIVPTTTTE
;
A
#
# COMPACT_ATOMS: atom_id res chain seq x y z
N MET A 1 -4.84 -12.77 -7.96
CA MET A 1 -4.69 -12.32 -6.56
C MET A 1 -5.39 -10.99 -6.38
N LYS A 2 -6.03 -10.79 -5.23
CA LYS A 2 -6.71 -9.55 -4.88
C LYS A 2 -6.10 -9.01 -3.60
N VAL A 3 -5.82 -7.72 -3.53
CA VAL A 3 -5.29 -7.07 -2.33
C VAL A 3 -6.23 -5.95 -1.89
N ASN A 4 -6.46 -5.84 -0.59
CA ASN A 4 -7.30 -4.82 0.02
C ASN A 4 -6.42 -3.66 0.47
N THR A 5 -6.46 -2.53 -0.25
CA THR A 5 -5.72 -1.33 0.09
C THR A 5 -6.57 -0.35 0.86
N HIS A 6 -6.05 0.12 1.99
CA HIS A 6 -6.66 1.12 2.85
C HIS A 6 -6.04 2.48 2.55
N VAL A 7 -6.90 3.41 2.15
CA VAL A 7 -6.55 4.81 1.87
C VAL A 7 -7.41 5.67 2.78
N ARG A 8 -6.79 6.29 3.79
CA ARG A 8 -7.49 6.97 4.90
C ARG A 8 -8.53 6.03 5.53
N ASP A 9 -9.81 6.40 5.51
CA ASP A 9 -10.91 5.64 6.13
C ASP A 9 -11.65 4.73 5.12
N ARG A 10 -11.06 4.48 3.94
CA ARG A 10 -11.68 3.68 2.90
C ARG A 10 -10.82 2.49 2.50
N GLN A 11 -11.48 1.36 2.28
CA GLN A 11 -10.89 0.17 1.71
C GLN A 11 -11.24 0.05 0.22
N ILE A 12 -10.23 -0.23 -0.60
CA ILE A 12 -10.34 -0.46 -2.05
C ILE A 12 -9.76 -1.84 -2.35
N GLY A 13 -10.51 -2.68 -3.07
CA GLY A 13 -9.99 -3.95 -3.58
C GLY A 13 -9.31 -3.76 -4.93
N ILE A 14 -8.06 -4.17 -5.05
CA ILE A 14 -7.29 -4.16 -6.30
C ILE A 14 -7.08 -5.59 -6.78
N GLU A 15 -7.50 -5.88 -8.00
CA GLU A 15 -7.16 -7.12 -8.69
C GLU A 15 -5.75 -6.99 -9.28
N CYS A 16 -4.80 -7.80 -8.78
CA CYS A 16 -3.39 -7.75 -9.18
C CYS A 16 -2.96 -8.93 -10.09
N GLY A 17 -3.91 -9.75 -10.56
CA GLY A 17 -3.60 -10.91 -11.41
C GLY A 17 -2.64 -11.88 -10.73
N ASP A 18 -1.51 -12.22 -11.36
CA ASP A 18 -0.51 -13.12 -10.80
C ASP A 18 0.42 -12.45 -9.77
N GLY A 19 0.30 -11.14 -9.54
CA GLY A 19 1.09 -10.43 -8.52
C GLY A 19 2.53 -10.13 -8.90
N VAL A 20 2.87 -10.22 -10.18
CA VAL A 20 4.21 -9.93 -10.72
C VAL A 20 4.51 -8.42 -10.68
N GLN A 21 3.47 -7.59 -10.60
CA GLN A 21 3.60 -6.13 -10.51
C GLN A 21 4.30 -5.71 -9.21
N ALA A 22 4.97 -4.57 -9.22
CA ALA A 22 5.64 -4.04 -8.03
C ALA A 22 4.64 -3.47 -7.01
N VAL A 23 5.01 -3.47 -5.73
CA VAL A 23 4.21 -2.84 -4.67
C VAL A 23 3.96 -1.35 -4.94
N LYS A 24 4.91 -0.63 -5.56
CA LYS A 24 4.70 0.76 -6.01
C LYS A 24 3.50 0.91 -6.94
N TRP A 25 3.33 -0.03 -7.88
CA TRP A 25 2.19 -0.01 -8.80
C TRP A 25 0.88 -0.20 -8.03
N LEU A 26 0.84 -1.07 -7.02
CA LEU A 26 -0.34 -1.27 -6.19
C LEU A 26 -0.73 0.01 -5.44
N ALA A 27 0.25 0.73 -4.90
CA ALA A 27 0.02 2.01 -4.24
C ALA A 27 -0.57 3.05 -5.20
N ASP A 28 0.04 3.21 -6.38
CA ASP A 28 -0.42 4.15 -7.40
C ASP A 28 -1.83 3.79 -7.92
N ALA A 29 -2.07 2.51 -8.22
CA ALA A 29 -3.37 2.04 -8.69
C ALA A 29 -4.49 2.25 -7.66
N SER A 30 -4.16 2.16 -6.38
CA SER A 30 -5.09 2.39 -5.28
C SER A 30 -5.42 3.88 -5.14
N LEU A 31 -4.42 4.76 -5.22
CA LEU A 31 -4.64 6.20 -5.19
C LEU A 31 -5.38 6.70 -6.41
N CYS A 32 -5.03 6.26 -7.62
CA CYS A 32 -5.79 6.61 -8.83
C CYS A 32 -7.27 6.24 -8.72
N ARG A 33 -7.59 5.09 -8.12
CA ARG A 33 -8.99 4.70 -7.86
C ARG A 33 -9.65 5.57 -6.80
N TYR A 34 -8.93 5.89 -5.72
CA TYR A 34 -9.44 6.76 -4.67
C TYR A 34 -9.71 8.17 -5.18
N ASP A 35 -8.73 8.78 -5.84
CA ASP A 35 -8.77 10.13 -6.40
C ASP A 35 -9.93 10.25 -7.41
N GLY A 36 -10.06 9.27 -8.31
CA GLY A 36 -11.18 9.24 -9.27
C GLY A 36 -12.56 9.05 -8.63
N ALA A 37 -12.66 8.30 -7.53
CA ALA A 37 -13.93 8.07 -6.84
C ALA A 37 -14.37 9.24 -5.96
N PHE A 38 -13.44 9.99 -5.38
CA PHE A 38 -13.72 11.04 -4.39
C PHE A 38 -13.39 12.46 -4.87
N GLY A 39 -12.87 12.62 -6.09
CA GLY A 39 -12.54 13.93 -6.66
C GLY A 39 -11.44 14.67 -5.90
N VAL A 40 -10.53 13.93 -5.26
CA VAL A 40 -9.39 14.49 -4.53
C VAL A 40 -8.09 14.17 -5.25
N SER A 41 -6.99 14.85 -4.85
CA SER A 41 -5.64 14.46 -5.24
C SER A 41 -4.79 14.29 -3.99
N LEU A 42 -4.49 13.05 -3.64
CA LEU A 42 -3.68 12.70 -2.48
C LEU A 42 -2.17 12.76 -2.75
N GLY A 43 -1.79 12.95 -4.02
CA GLY A 43 -0.39 13.03 -4.44
C GLY A 43 0.24 11.66 -4.64
N VAL A 44 1.56 11.57 -4.43
CA VAL A 44 2.36 10.36 -4.67
C VAL A 44 2.48 9.56 -3.37
N PRO A 45 2.26 8.24 -3.38
CA PRO A 45 2.40 7.42 -2.18
C PRO A 45 3.87 7.35 -1.75
N VAL A 46 4.13 7.49 -0.45
CA VAL A 46 5.48 7.44 0.12
C VAL A 46 5.88 6.00 0.42
N ALA A 47 4.97 5.24 1.03
CA ALA A 47 5.19 3.85 1.39
C ALA A 47 3.87 3.08 1.47
N MET A 48 3.97 1.76 1.55
CA MET A 48 2.87 0.88 1.93
C MET A 48 3.28 0.08 3.15
N ARG A 49 2.32 -0.17 4.04
CA ARG A 49 2.53 -0.99 5.23
C ARG A 49 1.46 -2.06 5.39
N THR A 50 1.79 -3.13 6.08
CA THR A 50 0.85 -4.18 6.50
C THR A 50 0.09 -3.78 7.78
N ASP A 51 -0.81 -4.65 8.22
CA ASP A 51 -1.54 -4.57 9.49
C ASP A 51 -0.59 -4.60 10.70
N THR A 52 0.53 -5.30 10.58
CA THR A 52 1.63 -5.31 11.56
C THR A 52 2.50 -4.05 11.55
N SER A 53 2.11 -3.03 10.77
CA SER A 53 2.89 -1.80 10.56
C SER A 53 4.27 -2.01 9.92
N GLN A 54 4.51 -3.17 9.31
CA GLN A 54 5.73 -3.44 8.56
C GLN A 54 5.66 -2.71 7.21
N VAL A 55 6.70 -1.95 6.90
CA VAL A 55 6.84 -1.28 5.60
C VAL A 55 7.22 -2.31 4.53
N LEU A 56 6.50 -2.28 3.42
CA LEU A 56 6.78 -3.10 2.25
C LEU A 56 7.85 -2.47 1.37
N ASP A 57 8.69 -3.31 0.77
CA ASP A 57 9.59 -2.87 -0.29
C ASP A 57 8.76 -2.50 -1.54
N MET A 58 8.76 -1.21 -1.87
CA MET A 58 8.00 -0.66 -3.00
C MET A 58 8.47 -1.21 -4.35
N THR A 59 9.69 -1.74 -4.44
CA THR A 59 10.27 -2.31 -5.66
C THR A 59 10.02 -3.81 -5.81
N ALA A 60 9.63 -4.49 -4.73
CA ALA A 60 9.40 -5.92 -4.73
C ALA A 60 8.08 -6.30 -5.43
N PRO A 61 7.98 -7.50 -6.03
CA PRO A 61 6.73 -8.03 -6.55
C PRO A 61 5.67 -8.22 -5.45
N ILE A 62 4.41 -7.87 -5.74
CA ILE A 62 3.31 -8.00 -4.79
C ILE A 62 3.19 -9.43 -4.26
N ALA A 63 3.26 -10.44 -5.13
CA ALA A 63 3.16 -11.85 -4.73
C ALA A 63 4.32 -12.33 -3.84
N SER A 64 5.45 -11.61 -3.79
CA SER A 64 6.56 -11.93 -2.89
C SER A 64 6.39 -11.35 -1.48
N CYS A 65 5.52 -10.35 -1.33
CA CYS A 65 5.31 -9.64 -0.09
C CYS A 65 3.92 -9.86 0.52
N LEU A 66 2.92 -10.21 -0.30
CA LEU A 66 1.51 -10.22 0.08
C LEU A 66 0.79 -11.46 -0.45
N GLU A 67 -0.13 -11.96 0.36
CA GLU A 67 -1.03 -13.05 0.01
C GLU A 67 -2.34 -12.54 -0.61
N HIS A 68 -3.11 -13.45 -1.22
CA HIS A 68 -4.46 -13.14 -1.69
C HIS A 68 -5.34 -12.73 -0.50
N GLY A 69 -6.03 -11.60 -0.62
CA GLY A 69 -6.90 -11.04 0.40
C GLY A 69 -6.18 -10.17 1.43
N ALA A 70 -4.86 -10.02 1.35
CA ALA A 70 -4.06 -9.25 2.30
C ALA A 70 -4.55 -7.79 2.42
N HIS A 71 -4.41 -7.24 3.61
CA HIS A 71 -4.75 -5.85 3.92
C HIS A 71 -3.48 -5.01 4.07
N VAL A 72 -3.47 -3.85 3.42
CA VAL A 72 -2.32 -2.95 3.39
C VAL A 72 -2.78 -1.50 3.44
N TRP A 73 -1.98 -0.63 4.04
CA TRP A 73 -2.27 0.78 4.23
C TRP A 73 -1.29 1.63 3.44
N ILE A 74 -1.82 2.61 2.71
CA ILE A 74 -0.99 3.59 2.01
C ILE A 74 -0.56 4.66 2.99
N VAL A 75 0.73 4.99 2.97
CA VAL A 75 1.32 6.10 3.71
C VAL A 75 1.46 7.27 2.74
N LEU A 76 0.77 8.37 3.05
CA LEU A 76 0.77 9.57 2.24
C LEU A 76 1.80 10.60 2.75
N PRO A 77 2.27 11.52 1.88
CA PRO A 77 3.13 12.61 2.32
C PRO A 77 2.37 13.51 3.28
N GLY A 78 2.87 13.64 4.51
CA GLY A 78 2.23 14.41 5.58
C GLY A 78 1.45 13.56 6.58
N ASP A 79 1.29 12.26 6.37
CA ASP A 79 0.86 11.36 7.44
C ASP A 79 1.96 11.29 8.51
N ASP A 80 1.59 11.50 9.77
CA ASP A 80 2.54 11.64 10.88
C ASP A 80 3.54 10.46 10.92
N ARG A 81 4.83 10.83 11.01
CA ARG A 81 6.02 9.97 11.00
C ARG A 81 6.04 8.85 12.06
N ASN A 82 5.01 8.76 12.91
CA ASN A 82 4.91 7.77 13.98
C ASN A 82 4.28 6.43 13.54
N SER A 83 3.85 6.34 12.27
CA SER A 83 3.19 5.16 11.69
C SER A 83 4.15 4.20 10.96
N ILE A 84 5.42 4.61 10.82
CA ILE A 84 6.48 3.88 10.12
C ILE A 84 7.44 3.37 11.20
N VAL A 85 7.26 2.13 11.66
CA VAL A 85 8.26 1.49 12.52
C VAL A 85 9.33 0.92 11.58
N PRO A 86 10.54 1.49 11.48
CA PRO A 86 11.60 0.81 10.75
C PRO A 86 11.91 -0.48 11.49
N THR A 87 11.82 -1.62 10.80
CA THR A 87 12.25 -2.91 11.31
C THR A 87 13.74 -2.81 11.65
N THR A 88 14.04 -2.46 12.90
CA THR A 88 15.42 -2.48 13.41
C THR A 88 15.67 -3.94 13.78
N THR A 89 16.20 -4.70 12.82
CA THR A 89 16.74 -6.03 13.09
C THR A 89 17.90 -5.86 14.05
N THR A 90 17.73 -6.43 15.24
CA THR A 90 18.71 -6.58 16.32
C THR A 90 20.00 -7.26 15.84
N GLU A 91 21.15 -6.76 16.29
CA GLU A 91 22.32 -7.61 16.58
C GLU A 91 22.48 -7.76 18.09
#